data_AF-I3VIJ6-F1
#
_entry.id   AF-I3VIJ6-F1
#
_cell.length_a   1.000
_cell.length_b   1.000
_cell.length_c   1.000
_cell.angle_alpha   90.00
_cell.angle_beta   90.00
_cell.angle_gamma   90.00
#
_symmetry.space_group_name_H-M   'P 1'
#
loop_
_entity.id
_entity.type
_entity.pdbx_description
1 polymer ?
#
loop_
_entity_poly.entity_id
_entity_poly.type
_entity_poly.pdbx_seq_one_letter_code
_entity_poly.pdbx_strand_id
1 'polypeptide(L)'
;MRSTSLEFESNLPSPVDMVTTSEYPRLASVESLDTKELRMRFAYVMLASLVVLVGIAGATDPAPREIRLTPEEIAAKVAGSGGAGTSGVAGIRATVLLGDPTAAGLYTIRLSVPANTKIEAHTHRDERSAVVISGTWYFGYGDKASEAATKALKSGSFYTEPTGVAHFALTKEEPVVVYITGQGPTDTKYLDAANDPRGK
;
A
#
# COMPACT_ATOMS: atom_id res chain seq x y z
N MET A 1 -52.10 -38.25 -2.00
CA MET A 1 -52.58 -38.50 -0.63
C MET A 1 -51.40 -38.98 0.22
N ARG A 2 -50.91 -38.13 1.12
CA ARG A 2 -50.50 -38.49 2.50
C ARG A 2 -49.94 -37.22 3.16
N SER A 3 -50.86 -36.51 3.79
CA SER A 3 -50.60 -35.50 4.81
C SER A 3 -50.09 -36.22 6.04
N THR A 4 -48.93 -35.82 6.56
CA THR A 4 -48.49 -36.19 7.91
C THR A 4 -48.33 -34.91 8.70
N SER A 5 -49.43 -34.53 9.33
CA SER A 5 -49.52 -33.51 10.36
C SER A 5 -48.73 -34.01 11.58
N LEU A 6 -47.73 -33.24 12.00
CA LEU A 6 -47.07 -33.48 13.28
C LEU A 6 -47.91 -32.80 14.37
N GLU A 7 -48.59 -33.62 15.15
CA GLU A 7 -49.28 -33.22 16.37
C GLU A 7 -48.23 -32.88 17.43
N PHE A 8 -48.31 -31.67 18.00
CA PHE A 8 -47.51 -31.30 19.15
C PHE A 8 -48.39 -31.49 20.39
N GLU A 9 -48.16 -32.60 21.10
CA GLU A 9 -48.85 -32.94 22.34
C GLU A 9 -48.62 -31.84 23.39
N SER A 10 -49.71 -31.20 23.82
CA SER A 10 -49.72 -30.23 24.91
C SER A 10 -49.60 -30.96 26.25
N ASN A 11 -48.37 -31.12 26.72
CA ASN A 11 -48.06 -31.71 28.01
C ASN A 11 -48.23 -30.66 29.13
N LEU A 12 -49.47 -30.44 29.58
CA LEU A 12 -49.77 -29.62 30.76
C LEU A 12 -49.83 -30.51 32.02
N PRO A 13 -48.95 -30.32 33.01
CA PRO A 13 -49.07 -31.02 34.28
C PRO A 13 -50.25 -30.50 35.11
N SER A 14 -50.94 -31.44 35.76
CA SER A 14 -52.10 -31.23 36.65
C SER A 14 -51.70 -30.62 38.00
N PRO A 15 -52.62 -29.93 38.71
CA PRO A 15 -52.29 -29.15 39.89
C PRO A 15 -52.22 -30.05 41.12
N VAL A 16 -51.06 -30.12 41.77
CA VAL A 16 -50.91 -30.78 43.07
C VAL A 16 -50.06 -29.93 44.01
N ASP A 17 -50.69 -29.64 45.15
CA ASP A 17 -50.17 -29.27 46.46
C ASP A 17 -49.62 -27.86 46.72
N MET A 18 -50.58 -27.06 47.17
CA MET A 18 -50.45 -25.94 48.09
C MET A 18 -49.66 -26.36 49.35
N VAL A 19 -48.35 -26.12 49.34
CA VAL A 19 -47.50 -26.18 50.54
C VAL A 19 -47.18 -24.76 50.97
N THR A 20 -47.77 -24.38 52.09
CA THR A 20 -47.44 -23.18 52.85
C THR A 20 -46.05 -23.34 53.48
N THR A 21 -45.04 -22.60 53.01
CA THR A 21 -43.97 -22.12 53.89
C THR A 21 -43.49 -20.76 53.42
N SER A 22 -43.55 -19.81 54.35
CA SER A 22 -43.05 -18.46 54.27
C SER A 22 -41.53 -18.51 54.34
N GLU A 23 -40.81 -18.26 53.25
CA GLU A 23 -39.46 -17.68 53.24
C GLU A 23 -39.18 -17.05 51.86
N TYR A 24 -39.43 -15.75 51.71
CA TYR A 24 -38.84 -14.98 50.60
C TYR A 24 -37.36 -14.75 50.94
N PRO A 25 -36.39 -15.23 50.13
CA PRO A 25 -35.02 -14.80 50.30
C PRO A 25 -34.96 -13.31 50.02
N ARG A 26 -34.46 -12.57 51.03
CA ARG A 26 -34.17 -11.15 50.97
C ARG A 26 -33.30 -10.91 49.73
N LEU A 27 -33.83 -10.19 48.72
CA LEU A 27 -33.06 -9.77 47.55
C LEU A 27 -31.74 -9.18 48.04
N ALA A 28 -30.61 -9.74 47.59
CA ALA A 28 -29.31 -9.16 47.83
C ALA A 28 -29.40 -7.68 47.42
N SER A 29 -29.02 -6.80 48.34
CA SER A 29 -28.91 -5.38 48.09
C SER A 29 -28.20 -5.18 46.76
N VAL A 30 -28.88 -4.54 45.80
CA VAL A 30 -28.21 -4.00 44.61
C VAL A 30 -27.13 -3.08 45.18
N GLU A 31 -25.86 -3.52 45.13
CA GLU A 31 -24.75 -2.65 45.49
C GLU A 31 -24.92 -1.39 44.67
N SER A 32 -25.13 -0.27 45.35
CA SER A 32 -25.27 1.02 44.69
C SER A 32 -23.97 1.24 43.93
N LEU A 33 -24.03 1.13 42.60
CA LEU A 33 -22.89 1.45 41.76
C LEU A 33 -22.45 2.86 42.14
N ASP A 34 -21.23 2.97 42.68
CA ASP A 34 -20.68 4.25 43.10
C ASP A 34 -20.74 5.20 41.90
N THR A 35 -21.53 6.26 42.05
CA THR A 35 -21.73 7.26 41.00
C THR A 35 -20.41 7.86 40.53
N LYS A 36 -19.34 7.85 41.35
CA LYS A 36 -17.99 8.24 40.93
C LYS A 36 -17.32 7.20 40.03
N GLU A 37 -17.36 5.92 40.37
CA GLU A 37 -16.86 4.82 39.53
C GLU A 37 -17.57 4.79 38.18
N LEU A 38 -18.89 4.96 38.17
CA LEU A 38 -19.68 5.00 36.94
C LEU A 38 -19.32 6.24 36.09
N ARG A 39 -19.20 7.42 36.71
CA ARG A 39 -18.75 8.65 36.03
C ARG A 39 -17.33 8.54 35.48
N MET A 40 -16.42 7.90 36.21
CA MET A 40 -15.04 7.65 35.80
C MET A 40 -15.00 6.69 34.60
N ARG A 41 -15.76 5.60 34.61
CA ARG A 41 -15.84 4.65 33.49
C ARG A 41 -16.44 5.29 32.23
N PHE A 42 -17.49 6.10 32.38
CA PHE A 42 -18.03 6.88 31.26
C PHE A 42 -17.03 7.94 30.77
N ALA A 43 -16.28 8.60 31.66
CA ALA A 43 -15.23 9.53 31.27
C ALA A 43 -14.09 8.83 30.52
N TYR A 44 -13.69 7.61 30.93
CA TYR A 44 -12.69 6.79 30.23
C TYR A 44 -13.17 6.30 28.86
N VAL A 45 -14.43 5.88 28.73
CA VAL A 45 -15.02 5.49 27.43
C VAL A 45 -15.17 6.70 26.51
N MET A 46 -15.56 7.87 27.03
CA MET A 46 -15.62 9.13 26.27
C MET A 46 -14.23 9.63 25.85
N LEU A 47 -13.22 9.50 26.71
CA LEU A 47 -11.84 9.85 26.39
C LEU A 47 -11.23 8.89 25.36
N ALA A 48 -11.49 7.59 25.47
CA ALA A 48 -11.06 6.59 24.51
C ALA A 48 -11.73 6.79 23.13
N SER A 49 -13.01 7.17 23.09
CA SER A 49 -13.71 7.50 21.83
C SER A 49 -13.27 8.84 21.24
N LEU A 50 -12.87 9.82 22.05
CA LEU A 50 -12.27 11.06 21.57
C LEU A 50 -10.88 10.80 20.93
N VAL A 51 -10.09 9.89 21.48
CA VAL A 51 -8.79 9.48 20.89
C VAL A 51 -8.96 8.76 19.55
N VAL A 52 -10.04 7.99 19.36
CA VAL A 52 -10.36 7.36 18.06
C VAL A 52 -10.81 8.39 17.02
N LEU A 53 -11.50 9.46 17.42
CA LEU A 53 -11.94 10.51 16.47
C LEU A 53 -10.81 11.43 15.99
N VAL A 54 -9.73 11.62 16.76
CA VAL A 54 -8.59 12.45 16.35
C VAL A 54 -7.67 11.73 15.35
N GLY A 55 -7.76 10.40 15.24
CA GLY A 55 -6.96 9.59 14.30
C GLY A 55 -7.40 9.64 12.83
N ILE A 56 -8.54 10.26 12.52
CA ILE A 56 -9.04 10.45 11.15
C ILE A 56 -8.92 11.93 10.74
N ALA A 57 -7.80 12.57 11.09
CA ALA A 57 -7.38 13.76 10.38
C ALA A 57 -7.02 13.32 8.96
N GLY A 58 -7.99 13.46 8.05
CA GLY A 58 -7.95 12.94 6.70
C GLY A 58 -6.63 13.26 6.01
N ALA A 59 -6.13 12.28 5.26
CA ALA A 59 -5.30 12.59 4.11
C ALA A 59 -6.13 13.57 3.27
N THR A 60 -5.84 14.86 3.40
CA THR A 60 -6.37 15.86 2.49
C THR A 60 -5.79 15.46 1.15
N ASP A 61 -6.63 14.97 0.24
CA ASP A 61 -6.24 14.88 -1.16
C ASP A 61 -5.64 16.24 -1.51
N PRO A 62 -4.37 16.30 -1.98
CA PRO A 62 -3.81 17.56 -2.41
C PRO A 62 -4.77 18.14 -3.45
N ALA A 63 -5.02 19.45 -3.36
CA ALA A 63 -5.91 20.16 -4.29
C ALA A 63 -5.67 19.71 -5.74
N PRO A 64 -6.72 19.64 -6.59
CA PRO A 64 -6.61 19.13 -7.96
C PRO A 64 -5.39 19.73 -8.67
N ARG A 65 -4.44 18.86 -9.05
CA ARG A 65 -3.23 19.28 -9.76
C ARG A 65 -3.48 19.15 -11.26
N GLU A 66 -3.86 20.25 -11.89
CA GLU A 66 -3.94 20.33 -13.35
C GLU A 66 -2.53 20.47 -13.93
N ILE A 67 -1.95 19.34 -14.34
CA ILE A 67 -0.61 19.30 -14.97
C ILE A 67 -0.76 18.90 -16.44
N ARG A 68 -0.20 19.73 -17.33
CA ARG A 68 -0.07 19.49 -18.76
C ARG A 68 1.35 19.87 -19.15
N LEU A 69 2.16 18.89 -19.56
CA LEU A 69 3.56 19.12 -19.91
C LEU A 69 3.81 18.61 -21.33
N THR A 70 4.39 19.44 -22.18
CA THR A 70 4.93 18.99 -23.47
C THR A 70 6.24 18.22 -23.26
N PRO A 71 6.71 17.43 -24.25
CA PRO A 71 8.02 16.80 -24.19
C PRO A 71 9.17 17.80 -23.94
N GLU A 72 9.10 18.99 -24.53
CA GLU A 72 10.09 20.06 -24.35
C GLU A 72 10.08 20.60 -22.91
N GLU A 73 8.90 20.81 -22.33
CA GLU A 73 8.76 21.25 -20.94
C GLU A 73 9.27 20.18 -19.97
N ILE A 74 9.04 18.89 -20.27
CA ILE A 74 9.59 17.78 -19.50
C ILE A 74 11.12 17.75 -19.61
N ALA A 75 11.68 17.92 -20.81
CA ALA A 75 13.11 17.92 -21.04
C ALA A 75 13.82 19.12 -20.36
N ALA A 76 13.13 20.25 -20.24
CA ALA A 76 13.63 21.45 -19.56
C ALA A 76 13.59 21.35 -18.02
N LYS A 77 12.85 20.41 -17.44
CA LYS A 77 12.84 20.20 -15.99
C LYS A 77 14.21 19.68 -15.51
N VAL A 78 14.67 20.20 -14.37
CA VAL A 78 15.90 19.75 -13.74
C VAL A 78 15.77 18.26 -13.38
N ALA A 79 16.61 17.45 -14.02
CA ALA A 79 16.70 16.04 -13.69
C ALA A 79 17.66 15.84 -12.50
N GLY A 80 17.20 15.14 -11.47
CA GLY A 80 18.08 14.71 -10.38
C GLY A 80 19.01 13.59 -10.87
N SER A 81 20.29 13.66 -10.49
CA SER A 81 21.14 12.46 -10.39
C SER A 81 20.83 11.79 -9.05
N GLY A 82 20.34 10.55 -9.09
CA GLY A 82 19.96 9.84 -7.87
C GLY A 82 18.70 10.39 -7.20
N GLY A 83 18.35 9.82 -6.04
CA GLY A 83 17.11 10.12 -5.30
C GLY A 83 16.13 8.96 -5.25
N ALA A 84 14.98 9.17 -4.61
CA ALA A 84 13.92 8.14 -4.53
C ALA A 84 13.33 7.84 -5.92
N GLY A 85 13.16 6.55 -6.20
CA GLY A 85 12.55 6.06 -7.45
C GLY A 85 13.54 5.82 -8.59
N THR A 86 14.85 6.01 -8.37
CA THR A 86 15.90 5.65 -9.31
C THR A 86 16.89 4.66 -8.70
N SER A 87 17.55 3.88 -9.56
CA SER A 87 18.48 2.84 -9.14
C SER A 87 19.78 3.37 -8.53
N GLY A 88 20.08 4.66 -8.69
CA GLY A 88 21.33 5.28 -8.25
C GLY A 88 22.54 4.98 -9.13
N VAL A 89 22.39 4.19 -10.21
CA VAL A 89 23.47 3.94 -11.17
C VAL A 89 23.89 5.26 -11.83
N ALA A 90 25.20 5.47 -11.95
CA ALA A 90 25.77 6.69 -12.52
C ALA A 90 25.22 6.96 -13.92
N GLY A 91 24.89 8.22 -14.20
CA GLY A 91 24.34 8.65 -15.48
C GLY A 91 22.82 8.50 -15.61
N ILE A 92 22.16 7.65 -14.81
CA ILE A 92 20.70 7.60 -14.77
C ILE A 92 20.14 8.88 -14.15
N ARG A 93 19.12 9.44 -14.79
CA ARG A 93 18.46 10.68 -14.37
C ARG A 93 16.98 10.45 -14.14
N ALA A 94 16.47 10.96 -13.02
CA ALA A 94 15.05 10.96 -12.71
C ALA A 94 14.53 12.41 -12.65
N THR A 95 13.42 12.66 -13.33
CA THR A 95 12.70 13.94 -13.30
C THR A 95 11.31 13.70 -12.77
N VAL A 96 10.94 14.37 -11.67
CA VAL A 96 9.59 14.29 -11.10
C VAL A 96 8.61 15.06 -11.99
N LEU A 97 7.54 14.39 -12.42
CA LEU A 97 6.46 14.96 -13.23
C LEU A 97 5.20 15.23 -12.39
N LEU A 98 4.94 14.37 -11.41
CA LEU A 98 3.80 14.46 -10.48
C LEU A 98 4.25 13.97 -9.11
N GLY A 99 3.69 14.58 -8.05
CA GLY A 99 3.84 14.09 -6.68
C GLY A 99 5.22 14.34 -6.07
N ASP A 100 5.50 13.58 -5.01
CA ASP A 100 6.82 13.47 -4.38
C ASP A 100 7.08 11.98 -4.14
N PRO A 101 8.07 11.35 -4.81
CA PRO A 101 8.37 9.93 -4.63
C PRO A 101 8.80 9.56 -3.20
N THR A 102 9.19 10.54 -2.38
CA THR A 102 9.59 10.32 -0.97
C THR A 102 8.42 10.39 0.01
N ALA A 103 7.24 10.81 -0.44
CA ALA A 103 6.06 11.00 0.40
C ALA A 103 4.95 10.01 0.04
N ALA A 104 3.95 9.90 0.92
CA ALA A 104 2.74 9.14 0.64
C ALA A 104 1.93 9.81 -0.50
N GLY A 105 1.51 9.02 -1.48
CA GLY A 105 0.64 9.46 -2.58
C GLY A 105 1.16 9.11 -3.97
N LEU A 106 0.36 9.45 -4.98
CA LEU A 106 0.68 9.20 -6.39
C LEU A 106 1.86 10.07 -6.84
N TYR A 107 2.85 9.42 -7.44
CA TYR A 107 3.95 10.11 -8.08
C TYR A 107 4.19 9.55 -9.49
N THR A 108 4.75 10.40 -10.36
CA THR A 108 5.23 9.99 -11.68
C THR A 108 6.60 10.58 -11.90
N ILE A 109 7.55 9.75 -12.34
CA ILE A 109 8.89 10.16 -12.75
C ILE A 109 9.14 9.80 -14.22
N ARG A 110 9.90 10.66 -14.91
CA ARG A 110 10.61 10.32 -16.12
C ARG A 110 11.99 9.81 -15.76
N LEU A 111 12.31 8.57 -16.12
CA LEU A 111 13.63 7.99 -15.98
C LEU A 111 14.33 8.00 -17.35
N SER A 112 15.53 8.58 -17.40
CA SER A 112 16.41 8.55 -18.56
C SER A 112 17.61 7.68 -18.24
N VAL A 113 17.80 6.62 -19.02
CA VAL A 113 18.85 5.61 -18.82
C VAL A 113 19.81 5.65 -20.00
N PRO A 114 21.11 5.88 -19.79
CA PRO A 114 22.11 5.87 -20.86
C PRO A 114 22.18 4.52 -21.58
N ALA A 115 22.81 4.50 -22.76
CA ALA A 115 23.24 3.26 -23.40
C ALA A 115 24.21 2.48 -22.49
N ASN A 116 24.32 1.17 -22.72
CA ASN A 116 25.23 0.23 -22.06
C ASN A 116 25.13 0.25 -20.53
N THR A 117 23.92 0.46 -20.02
CA THR A 117 23.64 0.50 -18.58
C THR A 117 23.07 -0.84 -18.13
N LYS A 118 23.58 -1.35 -17.01
CA LYS A 118 23.02 -2.50 -16.31
C LYS A 118 22.56 -2.07 -14.93
N ILE A 119 21.31 -2.34 -14.60
CA ILE A 119 20.76 -2.20 -13.26
C ILE A 119 20.62 -3.61 -12.69
N GLU A 120 21.41 -3.91 -11.66
CA GLU A 120 21.41 -5.21 -11.00
C GLU A 120 20.07 -5.49 -10.30
N ALA A 121 19.84 -6.74 -9.92
CA ALA A 121 18.59 -7.16 -9.30
C ALA A 121 18.29 -6.37 -8.02
N HIS A 122 17.08 -5.82 -7.96
CA HIS A 122 16.60 -4.99 -6.86
C HIS A 122 15.09 -5.12 -6.67
N THR A 123 14.59 -4.66 -5.52
CA THR A 123 13.18 -4.56 -5.17
C THR A 123 12.80 -3.12 -4.84
N HIS A 124 11.50 -2.85 -4.87
CA HIS A 124 10.90 -1.61 -4.42
C HIS A 124 9.82 -1.91 -3.37
N ARG A 125 9.67 -1.04 -2.37
CA ARG A 125 8.63 -1.16 -1.34
C ARG A 125 7.23 -0.82 -1.84
N ASP A 126 7.15 -0.09 -2.95
CA ASP A 126 5.92 0.33 -3.58
C ASP A 126 5.66 -0.44 -4.87
N GLU A 127 4.39 -0.43 -5.27
CA GLU A 127 3.99 -0.94 -6.57
C GLU A 127 4.11 0.18 -7.60
N ARG A 128 4.73 -0.15 -8.74
CA ARG A 128 4.91 0.78 -9.84
C ARG A 128 4.46 0.17 -11.16
N SER A 129 4.06 1.04 -12.07
CA SER A 129 3.75 0.71 -13.45
C SER A 129 4.45 1.70 -14.37
N ALA A 130 4.81 1.25 -15.56
CA ALA A 130 5.65 2.05 -16.42
C ALA A 130 5.39 1.83 -17.91
N VAL A 131 5.67 2.87 -18.69
CA VAL A 131 5.60 2.87 -20.15
C VAL A 131 6.96 3.27 -20.72
N VAL A 132 7.42 2.54 -21.72
CA VAL A 132 8.61 2.89 -22.49
C VAL A 132 8.25 3.99 -23.47
N ILE A 133 8.93 5.14 -23.38
CA ILE A 133 8.67 6.30 -24.22
C ILE A 133 9.58 6.28 -25.45
N SER A 134 10.86 5.94 -25.28
CA SER A 134 11.83 5.82 -26.39
C SER A 134 12.90 4.76 -26.11
N GLY A 135 13.52 4.27 -27.17
CA GLY A 135 14.54 3.21 -27.12
C GLY A 135 13.94 1.81 -26.92
N THR A 136 14.81 0.87 -26.52
CA THR A 136 14.43 -0.49 -26.13
C THR A 136 14.88 -0.79 -24.71
N TRP A 137 13.90 -0.96 -23.81
CA TRP A 137 14.11 -1.33 -22.41
C TRP A 137 14.12 -2.85 -22.27
N TYR A 138 15.27 -3.42 -21.90
CA TYR A 138 15.37 -4.85 -21.67
C TYR A 138 15.10 -5.11 -20.20
N PHE A 139 13.92 -5.65 -19.90
CA PHE A 139 13.42 -5.79 -18.53
C PHE A 139 13.18 -7.25 -18.17
N GLY A 140 13.56 -7.67 -16.97
CA GLY A 140 13.38 -9.02 -16.48
C GLY A 140 12.98 -9.06 -15.00
N TYR A 141 12.23 -10.08 -14.63
CA TYR A 141 11.94 -10.41 -13.23
C TYR A 141 12.88 -11.50 -12.74
N GLY A 142 13.29 -11.44 -11.48
CA GLY A 142 14.17 -12.42 -10.87
C GLY A 142 15.18 -11.80 -9.91
N ASP A 143 15.84 -12.66 -9.16
CA ASP A 143 16.80 -12.31 -8.11
C ASP A 143 18.23 -12.05 -8.62
N LYS A 144 18.48 -12.33 -9.91
CA LYS A 144 19.78 -12.15 -10.54
C LYS A 144 19.64 -11.56 -11.94
N ALA A 145 20.36 -10.47 -12.20
CA ALA A 145 20.33 -9.85 -13.50
C ALA A 145 20.98 -10.73 -14.57
N SER A 146 20.21 -11.03 -15.62
CA SER A 146 20.63 -11.86 -16.75
C SER A 146 20.00 -11.33 -18.03
N GLU A 147 20.81 -10.98 -19.02
CA GLU A 147 20.32 -10.49 -20.31
C GLU A 147 19.37 -11.49 -20.98
N ALA A 148 19.67 -12.79 -20.89
CA ALA A 148 18.85 -13.86 -21.45
C ALA A 148 17.47 -14.00 -20.78
N ALA A 149 17.30 -13.47 -19.56
CA ALA A 149 16.04 -13.47 -18.83
C ALA A 149 15.25 -12.16 -18.98
N THR A 150 15.65 -11.30 -19.93
CA THR A 150 14.90 -10.08 -20.25
C THR A 150 13.96 -10.24 -21.43
N LYS A 151 12.89 -9.45 -21.41
CA LYS A 151 12.08 -9.15 -22.56
C LYS A 151 12.47 -7.78 -23.11
N ALA A 152 12.61 -7.69 -24.43
CA ALA A 152 12.84 -6.42 -25.11
C ALA A 152 11.53 -5.63 -25.22
N LEU A 153 11.43 -4.52 -24.50
CA LEU A 153 10.28 -3.63 -24.46
C LEU A 153 10.60 -2.36 -25.26
N LYS A 154 10.06 -2.25 -26.48
CA LYS A 154 10.21 -1.06 -27.35
C LYS A 154 9.27 0.07 -26.91
N SER A 155 9.46 1.28 -27.46
CA SER A 155 8.53 2.41 -27.28
C SER A 155 7.05 1.99 -27.40
N GLY A 156 6.21 2.47 -26.49
CA GLY A 156 4.80 2.11 -26.32
C GLY A 156 4.56 0.85 -25.48
N SER A 157 5.60 0.10 -25.10
CA SER A 157 5.44 -1.07 -24.23
C SER A 157 5.13 -0.68 -22.79
N PHE A 158 4.37 -1.52 -22.10
CA PHE A 158 3.99 -1.38 -20.69
C PHE A 158 4.59 -2.52 -19.85
N TYR A 159 4.95 -2.23 -18.59
CA TYR A 159 5.36 -3.22 -17.60
C TYR A 159 5.02 -2.76 -16.17
N THR A 160 5.14 -3.68 -15.22
CA THR A 160 4.91 -3.42 -13.80
C THR A 160 6.13 -3.79 -12.98
N GLU A 161 6.23 -3.20 -11.79
CA GLU A 161 7.22 -3.50 -10.78
C GLU A 161 6.45 -3.71 -9.47
N PRO A 162 5.92 -4.93 -9.23
CA PRO A 162 5.11 -5.19 -8.06
C PRO A 162 5.89 -5.03 -6.76
N THR A 163 5.19 -4.66 -5.69
CA THR A 163 5.79 -4.47 -4.36
C THR A 163 6.61 -5.69 -3.93
N GLY A 164 7.87 -5.48 -3.58
CA GLY A 164 8.78 -6.52 -3.08
C GLY A 164 9.22 -7.56 -4.10
N VAL A 165 8.79 -7.47 -5.37
CA VAL A 165 9.18 -8.41 -6.42
C VAL A 165 10.49 -7.97 -7.07
N ALA A 166 11.48 -8.86 -7.05
CA ALA A 166 12.79 -8.61 -7.61
C ALA A 166 12.75 -8.51 -9.14
N HIS A 167 13.43 -7.51 -9.67
CA HIS A 167 13.57 -7.27 -11.09
C HIS A 167 14.91 -6.59 -11.39
N PHE A 168 15.24 -6.54 -12.67
CA PHE A 168 16.46 -5.93 -13.19
C PHE A 168 16.21 -5.41 -14.59
N ALA A 169 17.10 -4.54 -15.05
CA ALA A 169 16.98 -3.97 -16.37
C ALA A 169 18.32 -3.64 -17.00
N LEU A 170 18.34 -3.60 -18.32
CA LEU A 170 19.51 -3.21 -19.08
C LEU A 170 19.14 -2.39 -20.32
N THR A 171 20.10 -1.58 -20.75
CA THR A 171 20.13 -0.98 -22.08
C THR A 171 21.30 -1.58 -22.85
N LYS A 172 21.17 -1.62 -24.18
CA LYS A 172 22.27 -1.96 -25.09
C LYS A 172 22.85 -0.67 -25.66
N GLU A 173 23.16 -0.65 -26.94
CA GLU A 173 23.82 0.46 -27.63
C GLU A 173 23.00 1.77 -27.64
N GLU A 174 21.68 1.70 -27.40
CA GLU A 174 20.78 2.86 -27.39
C GLU A 174 20.33 3.24 -25.97
N PRO A 175 20.22 4.55 -25.66
CA PRO A 175 19.60 5.02 -24.43
C PRO A 175 18.09 4.79 -24.43
N VAL A 176 17.49 4.81 -23.24
CA VAL A 176 16.05 4.59 -23.03
C VAL A 176 15.45 5.68 -22.16
N VAL A 177 14.19 6.02 -22.46
CA VAL A 177 13.34 6.81 -21.56
C VAL A 177 12.11 5.99 -21.17
N VAL A 178 11.83 5.90 -19.88
CA VAL A 178 10.60 5.30 -19.33
C VAL A 178 9.89 6.28 -18.41
N TYR A 179 8.56 6.27 -18.44
CA TYR A 179 7.73 6.96 -17.44
C TYR A 179 7.25 5.93 -16.45
N ILE A 180 7.49 6.18 -15.15
CA ILE A 180 7.15 5.28 -14.06
C ILE A 180 6.19 6.01 -13.14
N THR A 181 5.08 5.37 -12.80
CA THR A 181 4.08 5.85 -11.85
C THR A 181 3.95 4.86 -10.72
N GLY A 182 3.92 5.33 -9.48
CA GLY A 182 3.80 4.50 -8.28
C GLY A 182 3.08 5.21 -7.14
N GLN A 183 2.81 4.45 -6.09
CA GLN A 183 2.26 4.96 -4.82
C GLN A 183 3.38 5.05 -3.78
N GLY A 184 3.85 6.27 -3.54
CA GLY A 184 4.96 6.53 -2.64
C GLY A 184 4.65 6.25 -1.16
N PRO A 185 5.68 6.21 -0.31
CA PRO A 185 7.08 6.46 -0.66
C PRO A 185 7.71 5.28 -1.41
N THR A 186 8.59 5.57 -2.37
CA THR A 186 9.38 4.55 -3.08
C THR A 186 10.78 4.42 -2.49
N ASP A 187 11.43 3.29 -2.74
CA ASP A 187 12.85 3.07 -2.47
C ASP A 187 13.49 2.26 -3.59
N THR A 188 14.78 1.96 -3.46
CA THR A 188 15.42 0.91 -4.26
C THR A 188 16.29 0.12 -3.33
N LYS A 189 16.09 -1.18 -3.26
CA LYS A 189 16.88 -2.10 -2.43
C LYS A 189 17.48 -3.17 -3.33
N TYR A 190 18.79 -3.11 -3.52
CA TYR A 190 19.53 -4.17 -4.21
C TYR A 190 19.53 -5.45 -3.38
N LEU A 191 19.41 -6.59 -4.06
CA LEU A 191 19.44 -7.89 -3.39
C LEU A 191 20.84 -8.21 -2.87
N ASP A 192 21.87 -7.82 -3.63
CA ASP A 192 23.26 -7.88 -3.23
C ASP A 192 23.78 -6.46 -2.96
N ALA A 193 24.23 -6.21 -1.73
CA ALA A 193 24.75 -4.92 -1.31
C ALA A 193 26.00 -4.50 -2.11
N ALA A 194 26.79 -5.44 -2.64
CA ALA A 194 27.95 -5.13 -3.49
C ALA A 194 27.56 -4.48 -4.83
N ASN A 195 26.30 -4.68 -5.24
CA ASN A 195 25.73 -4.11 -6.46
C ASN A 195 25.08 -2.74 -6.23
N ASP A 196 24.96 -2.28 -4.99
CA ASP A 196 24.38 -0.96 -4.69
C ASP A 196 25.36 0.15 -5.08
N PRO A 197 25.03 1.00 -6.08
CA PRO A 197 25.90 2.07 -6.56
C PRO A 197 26.00 3.23 -5.56
N ARG A 198 25.13 3.30 -4.53
CA ARG A 198 25.13 4.40 -3.54
C ARG A 198 26.17 4.20 -2.44
N GLY A 199 26.71 3.00 -2.31
CA GLY A 199 27.78 2.68 -1.36
C GLY A 199 29.20 2.78 -1.94
N LYS A 200 29.34 3.31 -3.16
CA LYS A 200 30.60 3.39 -3.91
C LYS A 200 31.04 4.83 -4.13
#